data_AF-A0A523IMJ1-F1
#
_entry.id   AF-A0A523IMJ1-F1
#
_cell.length_a   1.000
_cell.length_b   1.000
_cell.length_c   1.000
_cell.angle_alpha   90.00
_cell.angle_beta   90.00
_cell.angle_gamma   90.00
#
_symmetry.space_group_name_H-M   'P 1'
#
loop_
_entity.id
_entity.type
_entity.pdbx_description
1 polymer ?
#
loop_
_entity_poly.entity_id
_entity_poly.type
_entity_poly.pdbx_seq_one_letter_code
_entity_poly.pdbx_strand_id
1 'polypeptide(L)' 'MRKINHTLILWLFMALALPILAGESEKASENHLKPIDVFDLEYASDPQISPDGNKIVYVRNFFDIMTD' A
#
# COMPACT_ATOMS: atom_id res chain seq x y z
N MET A 1 -17.07 -50.85 23.92
CA MET A 1 -16.15 -49.70 23.73
C MET A 1 -15.87 -49.57 22.24
N ARG A 2 -16.40 -48.54 21.57
CA ARG A 2 -16.29 -48.37 20.11
C ARG A 2 -14.88 -47.85 19.80
N LYS A 3 -14.03 -48.65 19.15
CA LYS A 3 -12.68 -48.23 18.75
C LYS A 3 -12.81 -47.08 17.75
N ILE A 4 -12.11 -45.98 17.96
CA ILE A 4 -12.15 -44.81 17.08
C ILE A 4 -11.20 -45.07 15.91
N ASN A 5 -11.67 -44.78 14.69
CA ASN A 5 -10.96 -45.08 13.46
C ASN A 5 -9.92 -43.97 13.21
N HIS A 6 -8.63 -44.25 13.43
CA HIS A 6 -7.57 -43.24 13.29
C HIS A 6 -7.44 -42.66 11.87
N THR A 7 -7.85 -43.42 10.85
CA THR A 7 -7.93 -42.94 9.46
C THR A 7 -8.93 -41.80 9.30
N LEU A 8 -10.07 -41.86 9.99
CA LEU A 8 -11.09 -40.82 9.96
C LEU A 8 -10.60 -39.53 10.64
N ILE A 9 -9.79 -39.66 11.68
CA ILE A 9 -9.15 -38.53 12.37
C ILE A 9 -8.14 -37.86 11.44
N LEU A 10 -7.34 -38.63 10.69
CA LEU A 10 -6.37 -38.08 9.74
C LEU A 10 -7.05 -37.31 8.61
N TRP A 11 -8.16 -37.82 8.08
CA TRP A 11 -8.95 -37.11 7.06
C TRP A 11 -9.58 -35.83 7.61
N LEU A 12 -10.09 -35.85 8.85
CA LEU A 12 -10.64 -34.67 9.51
C LEU A 12 -9.55 -33.62 9.77
N PHE A 13 -8.37 -34.04 10.19
CA PHE A 13 -7.23 -33.15 10.44
C PHE A 13 -6.72 -32.53 9.13
N MET A 14 -6.66 -33.30 8.05
CA MET A 14 -6.24 -32.81 6.74
C MET A 14 -7.25 -31.83 6.13
N ALA A 15 -8.55 -32.05 6.34
CA ALA A 15 -9.60 -31.10 5.95
C ALA A 15 -9.53 -29.77 6.73
N LEU A 16 -9.15 -29.81 8.01
CA LEU A 16 -9.00 -28.61 8.85
C LEU A 16 -7.71 -27.82 8.56
N ALA A 17 -6.65 -28.46 8.05
CA ALA A 17 -5.37 -27.80 7.78
C ALA A 17 -5.33 -27.06 6.42
N LEU A 18 -6.16 -27.47 5.45
CA LEU A 18 -6.23 -26.86 4.11
C LEU A 18 -6.55 -25.35 4.07
N PRO A 19 -7.51 -24.80 4.85
CA PRO A 19 -7.83 -23.38 4.77
C PRO A 19 -6.76 -22.46 5.36
N ILE A 20 -5.78 -22.97 6.12
CA ILE A 20 -4.68 -22.17 6.70
C ILE A 20 -3.59 -21.89 5.65
N LEU A 21 -3.49 -22.72 4.61
CA LEU A 21 -2.51 -22.57 3.53
C LEU A 21 -3.05 -21.79 2.32
N ALA A 22 -4.36 -21.50 2.30
CA ALA A 22 -4.92 -20.54 1.38
C ALA A 22 -4.46 -19.15 1.85
N GLY A 23 -3.31 -18.72 1.32
CA GLY A 23 -2.66 -17.47 1.70
C GLY A 23 -3.68 -16.35 1.83
N GLU A 24 -3.55 -15.55 2.89
CA GLU A 24 -4.25 -14.28 2.99
C GLU A 24 -3.99 -13.56 1.67
N SER A 25 -5.04 -13.41 0.86
CA SER A 25 -5.00 -12.47 -0.25
C SER A 25 -4.75 -11.14 0.44
N GLU A 26 -3.50 -10.68 0.47
CA GLU A 26 -3.16 -9.32 0.86
C GLU A 26 -4.14 -8.46 0.08
N LYS A 27 -5.12 -7.86 0.78
CA LYS A 27 -5.94 -6.82 0.16
C LYS A 27 -4.89 -5.84 -0.34
N ALA A 28 -4.73 -5.76 -1.66
CA ALA A 28 -3.82 -4.82 -2.28
C ALA A 28 -4.07 -3.50 -1.57
N SER A 29 -3.08 -3.07 -0.78
CA SER A 29 -3.26 -1.93 0.09
C SER A 29 -3.80 -0.79 -0.77
N GLU A 30 -4.78 -0.02 -0.29
CA GLU A 30 -5.27 1.19 -0.99
C GLU A 30 -4.19 2.30 -1.09
N ASN A 31 -2.91 1.93 -1.04
CA ASN A 31 -1.73 2.76 -1.23
C ASN A 31 -1.43 3.08 -2.71
N HIS A 32 -2.33 2.74 -3.63
CA HIS A 32 -2.20 3.18 -5.02
C HIS A 32 -2.66 4.63 -5.12
N LEU A 33 -1.85 5.46 -5.79
CA LEU A 33 -2.24 6.83 -6.12
C LEU A 33 -3.51 6.79 -6.98
N LYS A 34 -4.52 7.52 -6.52
CA LYS A 34 -5.74 7.81 -7.25
C LYS A 34 -5.49 9.04 -8.11
N PRO A 35 -6.19 9.20 -9.25
CA PRO A 35 -6.02 10.40 -10.09
C PRO A 35 -6.26 11.71 -9.34
N ILE A 36 -7.17 11.72 -8.36
CA ILE A 36 -7.47 12.90 -7.55
C ILE A 36 -6.30 13.32 -6.65
N ASP A 37 -5.43 12.39 -6.28
CA ASP A 37 -4.30 12.64 -5.39
C ASP A 37 -3.25 13.56 -6.05
N VAL A 38 -3.30 13.74 -7.38
CA VAL A 38 -2.41 14.67 -8.10
C VAL A 38 -2.59 16.12 -7.65
N PHE A 39 -3.80 16.50 -7.26
CA PHE A 39 -4.09 17.85 -6.77
C PHE A 39 -3.52 18.12 -5.39
N ASP A 40 -3.18 17.08 -4.64
CA ASP A 40 -2.51 17.19 -3.34
C ASP A 40 -0.97 17.22 -3.47
N LEU A 41 -0.42 17.05 -4.68
CA LEU A 41 1.02 17.07 -4.91
C LEU A 41 1.55 18.51 -5.03
N GLU A 42 2.62 18.79 -4.28
CA GLU A 42 3.43 20.00 -4.44
C GLU A 42 4.88 19.61 -4.77
N TYR A 43 5.52 20.36 -5.67
CA TYR A 43 6.94 20.16 -5.98
C TYR A 43 7.67 21.48 -6.23
N ALA A 44 8.95 21.51 -5.85
CA ALA A 44 9.84 22.65 -6.08
C ALA A 44 10.50 22.54 -7.46
N SER A 45 10.66 23.68 -8.13
CA SER A 45 11.39 23.81 -9.39
C SER A 45 12.22 25.10 -9.41
N ASP A 46 13.18 25.16 -10.34
CA ASP A 46 14.08 26.31 -10.52
C ASP A 46 14.71 26.86 -9.22
N PRO A 47 15.45 26.03 -8.47
CA PRO A 47 16.12 26.49 -7.26
C PRO A 47 17.29 27.42 -7.61
N GLN A 48 17.33 28.60 -7.00
CA GLN A 48 18.41 29.59 -7.14
C GLN A 48 19.02 29.90 -5.79
N ILE A 49 20.35 29.84 -5.71
CA ILE A 49 21.12 30.03 -4.47
C ILE A 49 21.72 31.45 -4.49
N SER A 50 21.64 32.17 -3.38
CA SER A 50 22.30 33.47 -3.26
C SER A 50 23.82 33.35 -3.37
N PRO A 51 24.54 34.38 -3.85
CA PRO A 51 26.01 34.32 -4.00
C PRO A 51 26.76 34.02 -2.69
N ASP A 52 26.20 34.41 -1.55
CA ASP A 52 26.74 34.15 -0.20
C ASP A 52 26.33 32.77 0.36
N GLY A 53 25.50 32.01 -0.36
CA GLY A 53 25.03 30.68 0.02
C GLY A 53 23.99 30.62 1.14
N ASN A 54 23.61 31.76 1.72
CA ASN A 54 22.75 31.79 2.92
C ASN A 54 21.25 31.73 2.60
N LYS A 55 20.86 31.84 1.33
CA LYS A 55 19.45 31.85 0.91
C LYS A 55 19.28 31.01 -0.35
N ILE A 56 18.13 30.35 -0.41
CA ILE A 56 17.67 29.64 -1.61
C ILE A 56 16.23 30.09 -1.90
N VAL A 57 15.95 30.42 -3.15
CA VAL A 57 14.59 30.65 -3.65
C VAL A 57 14.23 29.56 -4.65
N TYR A 58 12.96 29.22 -4.77
CA TYR A 58 12.46 28.22 -5.71
C TYR A 58 11.01 28.55 -6.10
N VAL A 59 10.56 27.98 -7.21
CA VAL A 59 9.16 28.02 -7.62
C VAL A 59 8.44 26.82 -7.04
N ARG A 60 7.38 27.06 -6.26
CA ARG A 60 6.51 26.00 -5.73
C ARG A 60 5.34 25.77 -6.69
N ASN A 61 5.27 24.57 -7.26
CA ASN A 61 4.21 24.17 -8.15
C ASN A 61 3.18 23.32 -7.40
N PHE A 62 1.91 23.52 -7.73
CA PHE A 62 0.75 22.77 -7.24
C PHE A 62 -0.34 22.86 -8.32
N PHE A 63 -1.37 22.01 -8.22
CA PHE A 63 -2.52 22.01 -9.13
C PHE A 63 -3.76 22.54 -8.41
N ASP A 64 -4.62 23.28 -9.11
CA ASP A 64 -5.89 23.75 -8.57
C ASP A 64 -7.04 22.86 -9.06
N ILE A 65 -7.79 22.26 -8.13
CA ILE A 65 -8.87 21.33 -8.43
C ILE A 65 -10.03 21.92 -9.25
N MET A 66 -10.20 23.25 -9.23
CA MET A 66 -11.27 23.93 -9.93
C MET A 66 -10.86 24.38 -11.32
N THR A 67 -9.57 24.63 -11.55
CA THR A 67 -9.07 25.20 -12.82
C THR A 67 -8.19 24.27 -13.66
N ASP A 68 -7.60 23.22 -13.08
CA ASP A 68 -6.74 22.23 -13.75
C ASP A 68 -7.37 20.81 -13.73
#